data_AF-A0A1Y1LDG9-F1
#
_entry.id   AF-A0A1Y1LDG9-F1
#
_cell.length_a   1.000
_cell.length_b   1.000
_cell.length_c   1.000
_cell.angle_alpha   90.00
_cell.angle_beta   90.00
_cell.angle_gamma   90.00
#
_symmetry.space_group_name_H-M   'P 1'
#
loop_
_entity.id
_entity.type
_entity.pdbx_description
1 polymer ?
#
loop_
_entity_poly.entity_id
_entity_poly.type
_entity_poly.pdbx_seq_one_letter_code
_entity_poly.pdbx_strand_id
1 'polypeptide(L)'
;GNLDITEMEGNPFGSHLNIKINLKNFCRGCLRDENDLKRVSSPRERLCEMFVSLSGIEIEINEDGLPFSFCQSCEERLINSYNFRKQCLDSHRSLTDFYEKSTEEEAVEAPAAKIEEVWLTRPRLSRFDCDEVSDAIENARRDFYTSTTCVRCGFTSSNSRALSVHVTHVHKYCSDRNDSPDRSVLGT
;
A
#
# COMPACT_ATOMS: atom_id res chain seq x y z
N GLY A 1 64.49 -10.32 27.94
CA GLY A 1 65.67 -10.47 27.09
C GLY A 1 65.35 -9.85 25.74
N ASN A 2 66.28 -9.03 25.25
CA ASN A 2 66.45 -8.45 23.91
C ASN A 2 65.26 -7.78 23.19
N LEU A 3 65.58 -6.59 22.67
CA LEU A 3 64.85 -5.85 21.64
C LEU A 3 64.63 -6.73 20.39
N ASP A 4 63.62 -6.35 19.60
CA ASP A 4 63.98 -5.87 18.26
C ASP A 4 63.20 -4.58 17.95
N ILE A 5 63.90 -3.59 17.40
CA ILE A 5 63.36 -2.28 17.02
C ILE A 5 63.67 -2.10 15.54
N THR A 6 62.65 -2.13 14.69
CA THR A 6 62.78 -1.68 13.30
C THR A 6 62.02 -0.38 13.12
N GLU A 7 62.78 0.71 13.20
CA GLU A 7 62.37 2.02 12.71
C GLU A 7 62.13 1.92 11.19
N MET A 8 60.98 2.38 10.72
CA MET A 8 60.76 2.67 9.30
C MET A 8 60.07 4.02 9.16
N GLU A 9 60.44 4.72 8.09
CA GLU A 9 60.45 6.18 8.03
C GLU A 9 59.05 6.80 7.91
N GLY A 10 58.93 8.05 8.37
CA GLY A 10 57.64 8.71 8.51
C GLY A 10 56.94 9.01 7.19
N ASN A 11 55.66 8.61 7.09
CA ASN A 11 54.74 9.16 6.10
C ASN A 11 54.26 10.56 6.58
N PRO A 12 54.55 11.66 5.85
CA PRO A 12 54.16 13.00 6.26
C PRO A 12 52.68 13.36 5.99
N PHE A 13 51.91 12.49 5.33
CA PHE A 13 50.49 12.72 5.05
C PHE A 13 49.63 11.49 5.40
N GLY A 14 48.98 11.55 6.57
CA GLY A 14 48.02 10.52 6.97
C GLY A 14 47.87 10.39 8.48
N SER A 15 47.28 11.39 9.14
CA SER A 15 46.77 11.22 10.50
C SER A 15 45.54 10.29 10.47
N HIS A 16 45.79 8.98 10.37
CA HIS A 16 44.78 7.94 10.52
C HIS A 16 44.29 7.95 11.97
N LEU A 17 43.34 8.84 12.26
CA LEU A 17 42.51 8.79 13.47
C LEU A 17 41.80 7.43 13.47
N ASN A 18 42.25 6.53 14.33
CA ASN A 18 41.66 5.21 14.52
C ASN A 18 40.35 5.35 15.32
N ILE A 19 39.32 5.89 14.67
CA ILE A 19 38.00 6.14 15.26
C ILE A 19 37.29 4.80 15.40
N LYS A 20 37.32 4.24 16.61
CA LYS A 20 36.62 3.00 16.95
C LYS A 20 35.11 3.25 17.11
N ILE A 21 34.37 3.19 16.00
CA ILE A 21 32.92 3.35 15.98
C ILE A 21 32.26 2.16 16.71
N ASN A 22 31.41 2.43 17.70
CA ASN A 22 30.67 1.41 18.43
C ASN A 22 29.32 1.13 17.74
N LEU A 23 29.28 0.13 16.86
CA LEU A 23 28.09 -0.19 16.07
C LEU A 23 26.91 -0.79 16.88
N LYS A 24 27.09 -1.11 18.16
CA LYS A 24 26.09 -1.85 18.97
C LYS A 24 24.76 -1.12 19.21
N ASN A 25 24.74 0.20 19.05
CA ASN A 25 23.55 1.04 19.27
C ASN A 25 22.80 1.39 17.98
N PHE A 26 23.31 0.97 16.82
CA PHE A 26 22.72 1.30 15.53
C PHE A 26 21.65 0.29 15.13
N CYS A 27 20.64 0.74 14.39
CA CYS A 27 19.67 -0.17 13.77
C CYS A 27 20.31 -0.87 12.54
N ARG A 28 20.29 -2.21 12.51
CA ARG A 28 20.78 -3.04 11.37
C ARG A 28 20.11 -2.69 10.04
N GLY A 29 18.83 -2.30 10.07
CA GLY A 29 18.05 -1.99 8.88
C GLY A 29 18.15 -0.56 8.35
N CYS A 30 18.64 0.41 9.13
CA CYS A 30 18.67 1.83 8.71
C CYS A 30 19.86 2.66 9.20
N LEU A 31 20.77 2.08 9.99
CA LEU A 31 21.97 2.73 10.56
C LEU A 31 21.69 4.05 11.30
N ARG A 32 20.49 4.20 11.88
CA ARG A 32 20.21 5.28 12.85
C ARG A 32 20.65 4.84 14.24
N ASP A 33 21.29 5.74 14.96
CA ASP A 33 21.52 5.66 16.40
C ASP A 33 20.24 6.12 17.11
N GLU A 34 19.45 5.16 17.62
CA GLU A 34 18.18 5.43 18.28
C GLU A 34 18.17 4.77 19.66
N ASN A 35 18.09 5.58 20.72
CA ASN A 35 17.99 5.10 22.11
C ASN A 35 16.76 4.22 22.38
N ASP A 36 15.78 4.22 21.46
CA ASP A 36 14.53 3.45 21.51
C ASP A 36 14.63 2.02 20.93
N LEU A 37 15.83 1.48 20.69
CA LEU A 37 16.05 0.02 20.50
C LEU A 37 15.44 -0.86 21.62
N LYS A 38 15.05 -0.26 22.75
CA LYS A 38 14.38 -0.89 23.89
C LYS A 38 12.86 -1.10 23.72
N ARG A 39 12.23 -0.53 22.69
CA ARG A 39 10.75 -0.63 22.48
C ARG A 39 10.33 -1.67 21.44
N VAL A 40 11.25 -2.53 21.01
CA VAL A 40 10.93 -3.62 20.07
C VAL A 40 9.95 -4.58 20.74
N SER A 41 8.83 -4.86 20.09
CA SER A 41 7.77 -5.71 20.65
C SER A 41 7.97 -7.20 20.35
N SER A 42 8.61 -7.50 19.23
CA SER A 42 8.85 -8.85 18.72
C SER A 42 10.16 -9.45 19.24
N PRO A 43 10.24 -10.80 19.37
CA PRO A 43 11.51 -11.49 19.62
C PRO A 43 12.55 -11.13 18.56
N ARG A 44 13.80 -10.89 18.97
CA ARG A 44 14.88 -10.42 18.09
C ARG A 44 15.21 -11.44 17.00
N GLU A 45 15.21 -12.72 17.37
CA GLU A 45 15.48 -13.86 16.50
C GLU A 45 14.51 -13.85 15.31
N ARG A 46 13.21 -13.65 15.59
CA ARG A 46 12.16 -13.56 14.58
C ARG A 46 12.34 -12.36 13.64
N LEU A 47 12.84 -11.23 14.14
CA LEU A 47 13.15 -10.07 13.29
C LEU A 47 14.38 -10.31 12.41
N CYS A 48 15.39 -11.01 12.93
CA CYS A 48 16.53 -11.47 12.13
C CYS A 48 16.06 -12.44 11.02
N GLU A 49 15.25 -13.45 11.34
CA GLU A 49 14.65 -14.37 10.35
C GLU A 49 13.87 -13.61 9.26
N MET A 50 12.99 -12.68 9.65
CA MET A 50 12.26 -11.84 8.71
C MET A 50 13.21 -11.04 7.81
N PHE A 51 14.23 -10.38 8.39
CA PHE A 51 15.21 -9.60 7.66
C PHE A 51 16.03 -10.44 6.67
N VAL A 52 16.58 -11.57 7.10
CA VAL A 52 17.31 -12.51 6.24
C VAL A 52 16.41 -12.96 5.09
N SER A 53 15.17 -13.36 5.39
CA SER A 53 14.24 -13.82 4.37
C SER A 53 13.94 -12.74 3.32
N LEU A 54 13.75 -11.49 3.74
CA LEU A 54 13.31 -10.38 2.87
C LEU A 54 14.46 -9.72 2.10
N SER A 55 15.66 -9.70 2.66
CA SER A 55 16.83 -9.01 2.07
C SER A 55 17.83 -9.94 1.40
N GLY A 56 17.84 -11.24 1.76
CA GLY A 56 18.91 -12.17 1.38
C GLY A 56 20.25 -11.90 2.08
N ILE A 57 20.30 -11.00 3.06
CA ILE A 57 21.51 -10.67 3.82
C ILE A 57 21.52 -11.52 5.10
N GLU A 58 22.52 -12.38 5.25
CA GLU A 58 22.70 -13.22 6.43
C GLU A 58 23.08 -12.40 7.68
N ILE A 59 22.80 -12.98 8.85
CA ILE A 59 23.11 -12.38 10.16
C ILE A 59 23.90 -13.39 10.97
N GLU A 60 25.23 -13.26 10.96
CA GLU A 60 26.16 -14.08 11.73
C GLU A 60 26.22 -13.59 13.18
N ILE A 61 25.51 -14.26 14.08
CA ILE A 61 25.42 -13.84 15.47
C ILE A 61 26.79 -13.97 16.15
N ASN A 62 27.43 -12.82 16.41
CA ASN A 62 28.71 -12.58 17.08
C ASN A 62 30.01 -12.60 16.25
N GLU A 63 29.98 -12.83 14.94
CA GLU A 63 31.22 -12.91 14.12
C GLU A 63 31.51 -11.64 13.30
N ASP A 64 30.48 -10.99 12.73
CA ASP A 64 30.65 -9.83 11.84
C ASP A 64 30.95 -8.50 12.58
N GLY A 65 30.66 -8.41 13.89
CA GLY A 65 30.79 -7.20 14.69
C GLY A 65 29.78 -6.09 14.38
N LEU A 66 28.75 -6.39 13.59
CA LEU A 66 27.75 -5.44 13.11
C LEU A 66 26.50 -5.40 14.03
N PRO A 67 25.51 -4.53 13.78
CA PRO A 67 24.35 -4.43 14.67
C PRO A 67 23.37 -5.61 14.49
N PHE A 68 22.86 -6.14 15.61
CA PHE A 68 21.84 -7.20 15.66
C PHE A 68 20.45 -6.70 16.09
N SER A 69 20.28 -5.38 16.15
CA SER A 69 19.09 -4.72 16.68
C SER A 69 18.38 -3.91 15.60
N PHE A 70 17.05 -3.89 15.67
CA PHE A 70 16.21 -3.07 14.80
C PHE A 70 15.49 -2.01 15.64
N CYS A 71 15.33 -0.80 15.11
CA CYS A 71 14.43 0.18 15.73
C CYS A 71 12.96 -0.13 15.38
N GLN A 72 12.03 0.43 16.14
CA GLN A 72 10.59 0.19 15.98
C GLN A 72 10.11 0.40 14.53
N SER A 73 10.56 1.46 13.85
CA SER A 73 10.20 1.72 12.44
C SER A 73 10.70 0.62 11.49
N CYS A 74 11.83 -0.03 11.78
CA CYS A 74 12.31 -1.16 11.01
C CYS A 74 11.58 -2.46 11.36
N GLU A 75 11.23 -2.68 12.63
CA GLU A 75 10.35 -3.79 13.05
C GLU A 75 9.00 -3.74 12.32
N GLU A 76 8.30 -2.60 12.37
CA GLU A 76 6.99 -2.43 11.72
C GLU A 76 7.07 -2.68 10.21
N ARG A 77 8.12 -2.18 9.55
CA ARG A 77 8.38 -2.42 8.12
C ARG A 77 8.68 -3.88 7.83
N LEU A 78 9.50 -4.55 8.64
CA LEU A 78 9.81 -5.98 8.48
C LEU A 78 8.55 -6.84 8.61
N ILE A 79 7.73 -6.61 9.64
CA ILE A 79 6.48 -7.35 9.86
C ILE A 79 5.53 -7.16 8.69
N ASN A 80 5.32 -5.92 8.24
CA ASN A 80 4.42 -5.62 7.11
C ASN A 80 4.91 -6.24 5.80
N SER A 81 6.20 -6.13 5.48
CA SER A 81 6.81 -6.74 4.28
C SER A 81 6.78 -8.27 4.33
N TYR A 82 7.00 -8.88 5.50
CA TYR A 82 6.93 -10.33 5.68
C TYR A 82 5.51 -10.87 5.52
N ASN A 83 4.52 -10.19 6.11
CA ASN A 83 3.11 -10.55 5.96
C ASN A 83 2.65 -10.41 4.51
N PHE A 84 3.05 -9.34 3.81
CA PHE A 84 2.77 -9.16 2.39
C PHE A 84 3.41 -10.28 1.54
N ARG A 85 4.69 -10.61 1.77
CA ARG A 85 5.34 -11.74 1.10
C ARG A 85 4.57 -13.05 1.32
N LYS A 86 4.16 -13.33 2.56
CA LYS A 86 3.38 -14.53 2.88
C LYS A 86 2.06 -14.54 2.10
N GLN A 87 1.34 -13.42 2.05
CA GLN A 87 0.12 -13.28 1.26
C GLN A 87 0.36 -13.56 -0.23
N CYS A 88 1.45 -13.05 -0.81
CA CYS A 88 1.80 -13.36 -2.21
C CYS A 88 2.09 -14.85 -2.43
N LEU A 89 2.82 -15.50 -1.53
CA LEU A 89 3.13 -16.93 -1.62
C LEU A 89 1.86 -17.80 -1.47
N ASP A 90 1.00 -17.47 -0.51
CA ASP A 90 -0.28 -18.16 -0.30
C ASP A 90 -1.22 -17.98 -1.51
N SER A 91 -1.30 -16.76 -2.06
CA SER A 91 -2.09 -16.47 -3.26
C SER A 91 -1.55 -17.19 -4.50
N HIS A 92 -0.23 -17.21 -4.69
CA HIS A 92 0.40 -17.93 -5.80
C HIS A 92 0.12 -19.42 -5.74
N ARG A 93 0.28 -20.05 -4.56
CA ARG A 93 -0.08 -21.47 -4.34
C ARG A 93 -1.54 -21.72 -4.70
N SER A 94 -2.48 -20.95 -4.15
CA SER A 94 -3.90 -21.13 -4.47
C SER A 94 -4.20 -20.96 -5.96
N LEU A 95 -3.57 -20.01 -6.66
CA LEU A 95 -3.74 -19.84 -8.10
C LEU A 95 -3.23 -21.08 -8.87
N THR A 96 -2.04 -21.58 -8.53
CA THR A 96 -1.48 -22.80 -9.13
C THR A 96 -2.38 -24.01 -8.86
N ASP A 97 -2.83 -24.21 -7.62
CA ASP A 97 -3.76 -25.28 -7.25
C ASP A 97 -5.08 -25.25 -8.06
N PHE A 98 -5.56 -24.06 -8.43
CA PHE A 98 -6.75 -23.90 -9.29
C PHE A 98 -6.45 -24.22 -10.76
N TYR A 99 -5.30 -23.79 -11.28
CA TYR A 99 -4.90 -24.09 -12.66
C TYR A 99 -4.68 -25.60 -12.87
N GLU A 100 -3.96 -26.27 -11.96
CA GLU A 100 -3.70 -27.72 -12.06
C GLU A 100 -5.00 -28.53 -12.07
N LYS A 101 -5.94 -28.25 -11.14
CA LYS A 101 -7.25 -28.92 -11.12
C LYS A 101 -8.07 -28.69 -12.38
N SER A 102 -8.03 -27.48 -12.95
CA SER A 102 -8.73 -27.20 -14.20
C SER A 102 -8.18 -28.00 -15.40
N THR A 103 -6.90 -28.40 -15.36
CA THR A 103 -6.30 -29.26 -16.40
C THR A 103 -6.53 -30.76 -16.18
N GLU A 104 -6.77 -31.20 -14.94
CA GLU A 104 -7.08 -32.60 -14.64
C GLU A 104 -8.53 -32.97 -14.99
N GLU A 105 -9.48 -32.04 -14.84
CA GLU A 105 -10.89 -32.27 -15.20
C GLU A 105 -11.12 -32.35 -16.73
N GLU A 106 -10.23 -31.79 -17.56
CA GLU A 106 -10.26 -31.92 -19.03
C GLU A 106 -9.63 -33.25 -19.55
N ALA A 107 -8.98 -34.03 -18.69
CA ALA A 107 -8.18 -35.20 -19.10
C ALA A 107 -8.96 -36.52 -19.23
N VAL A 108 -10.28 -36.54 -19.00
CA VAL A 108 -11.13 -37.76 -19.05
C VAL A 108 -11.94 -37.81 -20.35
N GLU A 109 -11.26 -38.31 -21.41
CA GLU A 109 -11.77 -38.76 -22.72
C GLU A 109 -12.94 -38.02 -23.43
N ALA A 110 -12.59 -37.30 -24.50
CA ALA A 110 -13.40 -37.28 -25.73
C ALA A 110 -12.48 -37.18 -26.98
N PRO A 111 -12.80 -37.86 -28.10
CA PRO A 111 -11.92 -37.96 -29.26
C PRO A 111 -11.80 -36.64 -30.04
N ALA A 112 -10.70 -36.52 -30.81
CA ALA A 112 -10.22 -35.30 -31.48
C ALA A 112 -11.09 -34.77 -32.64
N ALA A 113 -12.35 -34.42 -32.38
CA ALA A 113 -13.23 -33.68 -33.28
C ALA A 113 -14.14 -32.73 -32.48
N LYS A 114 -14.28 -31.49 -32.95
CA LYS A 114 -15.12 -30.39 -32.40
C LYS A 114 -14.58 -29.61 -31.16
N ILE A 115 -13.42 -28.97 -31.31
CA ILE A 115 -13.01 -27.88 -30.38
C ILE A 115 -13.79 -26.56 -30.66
N GLU A 116 -14.48 -26.46 -31.80
CA GLU A 116 -15.04 -25.19 -32.30
C GLU A 116 -16.36 -24.74 -31.64
N GLU A 117 -17.06 -25.61 -30.89
CA GLU A 117 -18.39 -25.30 -30.31
C GLU A 117 -18.39 -24.90 -28.82
N VAL A 118 -17.30 -25.13 -28.06
CA VAL A 118 -17.31 -25.02 -26.58
C VAL A 118 -17.41 -23.56 -26.07
N TRP A 119 -16.99 -22.57 -26.86
CA TRP A 119 -17.07 -21.14 -26.48
C TRP A 119 -18.50 -20.59 -26.44
N LEU A 120 -19.51 -21.34 -26.88
CA LEU A 120 -20.90 -20.88 -27.02
C LEU A 120 -21.78 -21.12 -25.79
N THR A 121 -21.39 -22.01 -24.86
CA THR A 121 -22.24 -22.42 -23.73
C THR A 121 -21.95 -21.70 -22.41
N ARG A 122 -20.90 -20.89 -22.34
CA ARG A 122 -20.66 -20.00 -21.19
C ARG A 122 -21.83 -19.00 -21.14
N PRO A 123 -22.58 -18.85 -20.02
CA PRO A 123 -23.62 -17.85 -19.91
C PRO A 123 -23.01 -16.47 -20.13
N ARG A 124 -23.22 -15.93 -21.33
CA ARG A 124 -22.75 -14.60 -21.68
C ARG A 124 -23.57 -13.66 -20.79
N LEU A 125 -22.91 -12.96 -19.87
CA LEU A 125 -23.50 -11.79 -19.21
C LEU A 125 -24.18 -10.98 -20.32
N SER A 126 -25.46 -10.66 -20.13
CA SER A 126 -26.25 -9.95 -21.13
C SER A 126 -25.44 -8.76 -21.58
N ARG A 127 -25.06 -8.75 -22.87
CA ARG A 127 -24.39 -7.58 -23.44
C ARG A 127 -25.41 -6.46 -23.36
N PHE A 128 -25.20 -5.55 -22.41
CA PHE A 128 -25.83 -4.24 -22.43
C PHE A 128 -25.61 -3.65 -23.82
N ASP A 129 -26.63 -2.99 -24.36
CA ASP A 129 -26.47 -2.36 -25.66
C ASP A 129 -25.39 -1.27 -25.56
N CYS A 130 -24.66 -1.00 -26.65
CA CYS A 130 -23.70 0.09 -26.65
C CYS A 130 -24.40 1.43 -26.42
N ASP A 131 -25.65 1.55 -26.90
CA ASP A 131 -26.50 2.71 -26.70
C ASP A 131 -26.98 2.79 -25.25
N GLU A 132 -27.41 1.69 -24.64
CA GLU A 132 -27.82 1.60 -23.23
C GLU A 132 -26.68 2.00 -22.27
N VAL A 133 -25.45 1.53 -22.53
CA VAL A 133 -24.27 1.90 -21.75
C VAL A 133 -23.92 3.38 -21.95
N SER A 134 -24.06 3.90 -23.17
CA SER A 134 -23.79 5.31 -23.48
C SER A 134 -24.80 6.23 -22.78
N ASP A 135 -26.09 5.91 -22.87
CA ASP A 135 -27.18 6.62 -22.18
C ASP A 135 -26.99 6.61 -20.66
N ALA A 136 -26.60 5.48 -20.07
CA ALA A 136 -26.32 5.40 -18.64
C ALA A 136 -25.16 6.32 -18.22
N ILE A 137 -24.09 6.40 -19.03
CA ILE A 137 -22.95 7.29 -18.78
C ILE A 137 -23.35 8.77 -18.96
N GLU A 138 -24.12 9.10 -19.99
CA GLU A 138 -24.58 10.47 -20.24
C GLU A 138 -25.56 10.95 -19.18
N ASN A 139 -26.48 10.10 -18.72
CA ASN A 139 -27.42 10.44 -17.65
C ASN A 139 -26.71 10.61 -16.31
N ALA A 140 -25.77 9.73 -15.95
CA ALA A 140 -24.93 9.91 -14.76
C ALA A 140 -24.10 11.21 -14.81
N ARG A 141 -23.60 11.59 -16.00
CA ARG A 141 -22.93 12.90 -16.21
C ARG A 141 -23.90 14.07 -16.08
N ARG A 142 -25.11 13.95 -16.63
CA ARG A 142 -26.16 14.99 -16.58
C ARG A 142 -26.58 15.29 -15.15
N ASP A 143 -26.85 14.26 -14.35
CA ASP A 143 -27.20 14.36 -12.95
C ASP A 143 -26.06 14.96 -12.12
N PHE A 144 -24.83 14.49 -12.37
CA PHE A 144 -23.64 15.02 -11.70
C PHE A 144 -23.39 16.49 -12.05
N TYR A 145 -23.49 16.89 -13.32
CA TYR A 145 -23.23 18.26 -13.78
C TYR A 145 -24.47 19.18 -13.79
N THR A 146 -25.45 18.91 -12.92
CA THR A 146 -26.58 19.81 -12.71
C THR A 146 -26.12 21.18 -12.20
N SER A 147 -26.22 22.19 -13.06
CA SER A 147 -25.87 23.57 -12.69
C SER A 147 -26.79 24.06 -11.58
N THR A 148 -26.22 24.33 -10.41
CA THR A 148 -26.97 24.68 -9.19
C THR A 148 -26.48 26.00 -8.62
N THR A 149 -27.42 26.85 -8.20
CA THR A 149 -27.17 28.24 -7.78
C THR A 149 -27.28 28.41 -6.26
N CYS A 150 -26.38 29.21 -5.69
CA CYS A 150 -26.46 29.60 -4.29
C CYS A 150 -27.56 30.64 -4.08
N VAL A 151 -28.64 30.26 -3.38
CA VAL A 151 -29.76 31.16 -3.06
C VAL A 151 -29.39 32.38 -2.22
N ARG A 152 -28.18 32.41 -1.63
CA ARG A 152 -27.69 33.53 -0.79
C ARG A 152 -26.91 34.59 -1.56
N CYS A 153 -26.23 34.22 -2.65
CA CYS A 153 -25.33 35.14 -3.37
C CYS A 153 -25.36 35.01 -4.90
N GLY A 154 -26.20 34.13 -5.45
CA GLY A 154 -26.33 33.91 -6.90
C GLY A 154 -25.21 33.09 -7.56
N PHE A 155 -24.18 32.66 -6.81
CA PHE A 155 -23.07 31.87 -7.35
C PHE A 155 -23.56 30.59 -8.04
N THR A 156 -23.26 30.46 -9.34
CA THR A 156 -23.51 29.27 -10.14
C THR A 156 -22.37 28.26 -9.95
N SER A 157 -22.71 27.01 -9.66
CA SER A 157 -21.75 25.92 -9.55
C SER A 157 -22.09 24.80 -10.54
N SER A 158 -21.08 24.03 -10.94
CA SER A 158 -21.24 22.92 -11.87
C SER A 158 -21.91 21.69 -11.27
N ASN A 159 -22.01 21.58 -9.94
CA ASN A 159 -22.68 20.47 -9.26
C ASN A 159 -22.99 20.77 -7.79
N SER A 160 -23.94 20.03 -7.21
CA SER A 160 -24.42 20.20 -5.83
C SER A 160 -23.31 20.08 -4.77
N ARG A 161 -22.25 19.30 -5.03
CA ARG A 161 -21.09 19.17 -4.13
C ARG A 161 -20.23 20.43 -4.11
N ALA A 162 -19.97 21.02 -5.28
CA ALA A 162 -19.30 22.31 -5.40
C ALA A 162 -20.12 23.43 -4.75
N LEU A 163 -21.45 23.41 -4.90
CA LEU A 163 -22.33 24.33 -4.18
C LEU A 163 -22.21 24.17 -2.65
N SER A 164 -22.18 22.94 -2.15
CA SER A 164 -22.04 22.65 -0.71
C SER A 164 -20.70 23.13 -0.13
N VAL A 165 -19.61 22.96 -0.88
CA VAL A 165 -18.29 23.50 -0.53
C VAL A 165 -18.31 25.03 -0.54
N HIS A 166 -18.90 25.65 -1.57
CA HIS A 166 -19.08 27.09 -1.64
C HIS A 166 -19.86 27.63 -0.42
N VAL A 167 -21.03 27.06 -0.10
CA VAL A 167 -21.85 27.49 1.04
C VAL A 167 -21.07 27.38 2.34
N THR A 168 -20.42 26.25 2.61
CA THR A 168 -19.67 26.05 3.86
C THR A 168 -18.46 26.99 4.03
N HIS A 169 -17.75 27.35 2.94
CA HIS A 169 -16.55 28.19 3.02
C HIS A 169 -16.85 29.69 2.94
N VAL A 170 -17.83 30.09 2.12
CA VAL A 170 -18.21 31.49 1.89
C VAL A 170 -19.29 31.95 2.88
N HIS A 171 -20.22 31.08 3.25
CA HIS A 171 -21.28 31.34 4.22
C HIS A 171 -21.04 30.52 5.50
N LYS A 172 -20.01 30.93 6.26
CA LYS A 172 -19.41 30.22 7.42
C LYS A 172 -20.34 29.77 8.55
N TYR A 173 -21.62 30.12 8.52
CA TYR A 173 -22.66 29.58 9.42
C TYR A 173 -23.87 29.16 8.59
N CYS A 174 -24.07 27.85 8.51
CA CYS A 174 -25.28 27.24 7.95
C CYS A 174 -25.90 26.26 8.96
N SER A 175 -26.03 26.72 10.21
CA SER A 175 -26.88 26.08 11.22
C SER A 175 -28.28 26.68 11.10
N ASP A 176 -29.24 25.80 10.84
CA ASP A 176 -30.68 26.00 10.94
C ASP A 176 -31.32 27.13 10.12
N ARG A 177 -32.10 26.70 9.12
CA ARG A 177 -33.54 27.00 9.07
C ARG A 177 -34.27 25.99 8.19
N ASN A 178 -34.91 25.03 8.86
CA ASN A 178 -36.26 24.65 8.45
C ASN A 178 -37.12 25.91 8.61
N ASP A 179 -37.49 26.54 7.51
CA ASP A 179 -38.62 27.47 7.45
C ASP A 179 -39.46 27.04 6.24
N SER A 180 -40.51 26.28 6.52
CA SER A 180 -41.54 25.94 5.54
C SER A 180 -42.24 27.21 5.07
N PRO A 181 -42.37 27.47 3.76
CA PRO A 181 -43.40 28.37 3.28
C PRO A 181 -44.74 27.63 3.33
N ASP A 182 -45.61 28.18 4.17
CA ASP A 182 -47.02 27.87 4.38
C ASP A 182 -47.77 27.33 3.15
N ARG A 183 -48.54 26.24 3.36
CA ARG A 183 -49.49 25.70 2.39
C ARG A 183 -50.94 25.96 2.88
N SER A 184 -51.36 27.22 2.93
CA SER A 184 -52.78 27.56 3.15
C SER A 184 -53.17 29.00 2.75
N VAL A 185 -54.44 29.18 2.33
CA VAL A 185 -55.18 30.46 2.06
C VAL A 185 -54.63 31.30 0.89
N LEU A 186 -55.34 31.72 -0.16
CA LEU A 186 -56.68 31.50 -0.79
C LEU A 186 -56.49 31.84 -2.31
N GLY A 187 -57.42 31.69 -3.27
CA GLY A 187 -58.82 31.28 -3.24
C GLY A 187 -59.77 32.29 -3.92
N THR A 188 -59.94 32.19 -5.24
CA THR A 188 -61.12 32.53 -6.08
C THR A 188 -60.88 31.99 -7.48
#